data_AF-A0A0F8CUA3-F1
#
_entry.id   AF-A0A0F8CUA3-F1
#
_cell.length_a   1.000
_cell.length_b   1.000
_cell.length_c   1.000
_cell.angle_alpha   90.00
_cell.angle_beta   90.00
_cell.angle_gamma   90.00
#
_symmetry.space_group_name_H-M   'P 1'
#
loop_
_entity.id
_entity.type
_entity.pdbx_description
1 polymer ?
#
loop_
_entity_poly.entity_id
_entity_poly.type
_entity_poly.pdbx_seq_one_letter_code
_entity_poly.pdbx_strand_id
1 'polypeptide(L)'
;MEIRKLLFIFSIDILLIFGFTTCAVFGISSNGNKSAQSGDYLSYEVSNVNFDNYNYFFGLNSYGNTVITIYGKPPARDTEEQKDRWNSTLEELSSKTKATLASKYMYPHGEVVTCGANTKGYFVILFKYGNVDESLMNEIYAQIDNSAREMSIYDIPVEFGYGTYYRQKIPLSDGLREYEFGRSIENLSESDIQIIEEYMMQKHESVYKGGDIANYGTIPLLKDKNEHDAWVHKMMLIFHHIRGKLDSYMDKGQISSYAYGSTRLEVGIPQNLSYEEKTAIAKESYQVIDGEARKENVTDVPVAFKSVGNLYNATETDDLRPIEETNLSSSEDKSAVELNNSNNNTDTNNSESDNGSSSGENESSKNNATPGFGLLGSLACLYGGWKLRKK
;
A
#
# COMPACT_ATOMS: atom_id res chain seq x y z
N MET A 1 -32.26 2.91 58.20
CA MET A 1 -32.74 1.56 58.52
C MET A 1 -32.44 0.69 57.30
N GLU A 2 -31.18 0.25 57.18
CA GLU A 2 -30.76 -1.15 57.41
C GLU A 2 -31.41 -2.10 56.37
N ILE A 3 -30.75 -2.39 55.25
CA ILE A 3 -29.81 -3.51 55.03
C ILE A 3 -30.37 -4.86 55.52
N ARG A 4 -30.56 -5.81 54.59
CA ARG A 4 -30.04 -7.20 54.60
C ARG A 4 -30.73 -8.01 53.49
N LYS A 5 -29.98 -8.49 52.46
CA LYS A 5 -29.23 -9.77 52.41
C LYS A 5 -30.20 -10.96 52.20
N LEU A 6 -29.97 -12.01 51.40
CA LEU A 6 -28.85 -12.46 50.58
C LEU A 6 -29.29 -13.83 49.96
N LEU A 7 -28.85 -14.13 48.73
CA LEU A 7 -28.28 -15.41 48.27
C LEU A 7 -29.11 -16.72 48.02
N PHE A 8 -28.82 -17.32 46.85
CA PHE A 8 -28.50 -18.76 46.58
C PHE A 8 -29.70 -19.76 46.43
N ILE A 9 -29.81 -20.75 45.52
CA ILE A 9 -28.86 -21.69 44.85
C ILE A 9 -29.57 -22.52 43.72
N PHE A 10 -28.81 -22.84 42.65
CA PHE A 10 -28.75 -24.06 41.78
C PHE A 10 -29.88 -24.58 40.88
N SER A 11 -29.51 -24.78 39.59
CA SER A 11 -29.35 -26.07 38.86
C SER A 11 -29.01 -25.67 37.41
N ILE A 12 -27.85 -25.88 36.77
CA ILE A 12 -26.93 -27.04 36.65
C ILE A 12 -27.69 -28.34 36.43
N ASP A 13 -27.84 -28.69 35.16
CA ASP A 13 -27.73 -30.07 34.69
C ASP A 13 -26.61 -30.15 33.65
N ILE A 14 -25.59 -30.93 34.01
CA ILE A 14 -24.44 -31.38 33.24
C ILE A 14 -24.71 -32.85 32.86
N LEU A 15 -24.32 -33.25 31.65
CA LEU A 15 -23.57 -34.47 31.25
C LEU A 15 -24.07 -34.96 29.88
N LEU A 16 -23.27 -34.82 28.81
CA LEU A 16 -22.15 -35.70 28.38
C LEU A 16 -22.60 -37.13 28.04
N ILE A 17 -22.29 -37.58 26.82
CA ILE A 17 -21.45 -38.77 26.57
C ILE A 17 -20.93 -38.79 25.12
N PHE A 18 -19.65 -39.13 25.04
CA PHE A 18 -18.74 -39.30 23.90
C PHE A 18 -19.01 -40.52 23.01
N GLY A 19 -18.44 -40.51 21.79
CA GLY A 19 -18.21 -41.70 20.97
C GLY A 19 -17.32 -41.46 19.74
N PHE A 20 -16.00 -41.34 19.94
CA PHE A 20 -14.96 -41.78 18.99
C PHE A 20 -15.11 -43.31 18.79
N THR A 21 -14.74 -44.03 17.72
CA THR A 21 -13.79 -43.96 16.59
C THR A 21 -14.25 -45.02 15.55
N THR A 22 -13.85 -44.91 14.27
CA THR A 22 -12.94 -45.87 13.60
C THR A 22 -12.71 -45.49 12.13
N CYS A 23 -11.42 -45.39 11.77
CA CYS A 23 -10.93 -45.44 10.40
C CYS A 23 -11.21 -46.79 9.75
N ALA A 24 -11.56 -46.79 8.47
CA ALA A 24 -11.28 -47.90 7.56
C ALA A 24 -10.95 -47.35 6.16
N VAL A 25 -9.78 -47.74 5.68
CA VAL A 25 -9.24 -47.56 4.33
C VAL A 25 -9.93 -48.55 3.39
N PHE A 26 -10.28 -48.13 2.17
CA PHE A 26 -10.09 -48.88 0.92
C PHE A 26 -10.32 -47.94 -0.28
N GLY A 27 -9.32 -47.82 -1.14
CA GLY A 27 -9.44 -47.14 -2.43
C GLY A 27 -9.95 -48.07 -3.53
N ILE A 28 -10.58 -47.49 -4.56
CA ILE A 28 -10.60 -48.03 -5.92
C ILE A 28 -10.48 -46.85 -6.90
N SER A 29 -9.57 -47.04 -7.84
CA SER A 29 -9.31 -46.25 -9.05
C SER A 29 -10.54 -46.11 -9.95
N SER A 30 -10.74 -44.93 -10.52
CA SER A 30 -11.38 -44.78 -11.84
C SER A 30 -10.78 -43.57 -12.56
N ASN A 31 -10.14 -43.85 -13.71
CA ASN A 31 -9.66 -42.87 -14.66
C ASN A 31 -10.84 -42.12 -15.31
N GLY A 32 -10.78 -40.79 -15.32
CA GLY A 32 -11.66 -39.93 -16.11
C GLY A 32 -11.13 -38.50 -16.15
N ASN A 33 -10.76 -38.03 -17.34
CA ASN A 33 -10.21 -36.71 -17.60
C ASN A 33 -11.12 -35.55 -17.14
N LYS A 34 -10.46 -34.49 -16.63
CA LYS A 34 -10.78 -33.05 -16.72
C LYS A 34 -12.26 -32.63 -16.60
N SER A 35 -12.59 -32.06 -15.45
CA SER A 35 -13.27 -30.76 -15.35
C SER A 35 -12.96 -30.14 -14.00
N ALA A 36 -12.69 -28.83 -13.98
CA ALA A 36 -12.39 -28.05 -12.78
C ALA A 36 -13.39 -28.34 -11.66
N GLN A 37 -12.90 -28.87 -10.54
CA GLN A 37 -13.71 -29.09 -9.36
C GLN A 37 -13.54 -27.88 -8.44
N SER A 38 -14.47 -26.94 -8.60
CA SER A 38 -14.80 -25.94 -7.59
C SER A 38 -15.33 -26.66 -6.36
N GLY A 39 -14.70 -26.42 -5.20
CA GLY A 39 -15.09 -27.02 -3.92
C GLY A 39 -14.14 -28.14 -3.49
N ASP A 40 -13.03 -27.73 -2.87
CA ASP A 40 -12.35 -28.35 -1.72
C ASP A 40 -10.89 -27.86 -1.65
N TYR A 41 -10.70 -26.54 -1.50
CA TYR A 41 -9.44 -26.01 -0.99
C TYR A 41 -9.61 -25.75 0.50
N LEU A 42 -9.06 -26.69 1.27
CA LEU A 42 -8.87 -26.62 2.71
C LEU A 42 -8.51 -25.20 3.17
N SER A 43 -9.09 -24.81 4.31
CA SER A 43 -8.88 -23.57 5.04
C SER A 43 -7.41 -23.14 5.14
N TYR A 44 -6.92 -22.41 4.14
CA TYR A 44 -5.79 -21.52 4.30
C TYR A 44 -6.38 -20.21 4.79
N GLU A 45 -6.17 -19.86 6.06
CA GLU A 45 -6.66 -18.60 6.62
C GLU A 45 -6.33 -17.46 5.67
N VAL A 46 -7.37 -16.91 5.06
CA VAL A 46 -7.36 -15.65 4.32
C VAL A 46 -7.16 -14.55 5.37
N SER A 47 -5.93 -14.45 5.89
CA SER A 47 -5.53 -13.40 6.82
C SER A 47 -4.98 -12.23 6.05
N ASN A 48 -5.26 -11.00 6.51
CA ASN A 48 -4.56 -9.83 6.01
C ASN A 48 -3.09 -9.97 6.36
N VAL A 49 -2.30 -10.23 5.34
CA VAL A 49 -0.91 -10.60 5.51
C VAL A 49 -0.13 -9.37 5.97
N ASN A 50 0.66 -9.54 7.05
CA ASN A 50 1.59 -8.52 7.55
C ASN A 50 2.53 -8.03 6.44
N PHE A 51 2.77 -6.71 6.37
CA PHE A 51 3.58 -5.98 5.36
C PHE A 51 4.94 -6.59 5.14
N ASP A 52 5.56 -7.03 6.24
CA ASP A 52 6.90 -7.60 6.24
C ASP A 52 6.99 -8.90 5.43
N ASN A 53 5.85 -9.46 5.02
CA ASN A 53 5.78 -10.67 4.23
C ASN A 53 5.80 -10.44 2.71
N TYR A 54 5.76 -9.21 2.21
CA TYR A 54 5.77 -8.93 0.78
C TYR A 54 7.02 -8.17 0.34
N ASN A 55 7.60 -8.62 -0.76
CA ASN A 55 8.65 -7.93 -1.50
C ASN A 55 8.06 -7.48 -2.84
N TYR A 56 7.78 -6.19 -3.00
CA TYR A 56 7.25 -5.66 -4.24
C TYR A 56 8.36 -5.39 -5.25
N PHE A 57 8.13 -5.83 -6.48
CA PHE A 57 9.09 -5.70 -7.57
C PHE A 57 8.85 -4.43 -8.39
N PHE A 58 7.58 -4.11 -8.66
CA PHE A 58 7.17 -2.89 -9.35
C PHE A 58 5.69 -2.56 -9.10
N GLY A 59 5.32 -1.32 -9.41
CA GLY A 59 4.01 -0.77 -9.11
C GLY A 59 3.96 -0.12 -7.72
N LEU A 60 2.77 0.25 -7.27
CA LEU A 60 2.63 0.98 -5.99
C LEU A 60 2.81 0.04 -4.79
N ASN A 61 3.34 0.57 -3.70
CA ASN A 61 3.42 -0.17 -2.45
C ASN A 61 2.06 -0.18 -1.74
N SER A 62 1.59 -1.36 -1.36
CA SER A 62 0.30 -1.54 -0.69
C SER A 62 0.41 -1.42 0.84
N TYR A 63 -0.56 -0.73 1.46
CA TYR A 63 -0.82 -0.59 2.90
C TYR A 63 -1.74 -1.68 3.48
N GLY A 64 -2.01 -2.73 2.71
CA GLY A 64 -2.54 -3.99 3.21
C GLY A 64 -3.09 -4.84 2.08
N ASN A 65 -2.92 -6.16 2.20
CA ASN A 65 -3.31 -7.09 1.15
C ASN A 65 -4.39 -8.04 1.65
N THR A 66 -5.42 -8.24 0.84
CA THR A 66 -6.43 -9.29 1.02
C THR A 66 -6.30 -10.28 -0.12
N VAL A 67 -6.09 -11.57 0.20
CA VAL A 67 -6.00 -12.63 -0.80
C VAL A 67 -7.40 -12.92 -1.38
N ILE A 68 -7.49 -12.95 -2.71
CA ILE A 68 -8.70 -13.33 -3.45
C ILE A 68 -8.63 -14.82 -3.79
N THR A 69 -7.56 -15.23 -4.46
CA THR A 69 -7.36 -16.60 -4.94
C THR A 69 -5.88 -16.91 -5.09
N ILE A 70 -5.56 -18.21 -5.11
CA ILE A 70 -4.20 -18.73 -5.25
C ILE A 70 -4.21 -19.83 -6.31
N TYR A 71 -3.25 -19.78 -7.21
CA TYR A 71 -2.96 -20.82 -8.18
C TYR A 71 -1.60 -21.47 -7.93
N GLY A 72 -1.50 -22.77 -8.21
CA GLY A 72 -0.30 -23.56 -8.00
C GLY A 72 0.05 -23.76 -6.52
N LYS A 73 1.18 -24.43 -6.27
CA LYS A 73 1.76 -24.58 -4.94
C LYS A 73 3.25 -24.27 -5.01
N PRO A 74 3.79 -23.48 -4.05
CA PRO A 74 5.20 -23.17 -4.04
C PRO A 74 6.02 -24.44 -3.80
N PRO A 75 7.23 -24.51 -4.38
CA PRO A 75 8.13 -25.63 -4.14
C PRO A 75 8.50 -25.71 -2.65
N ALA A 76 8.94 -26.89 -2.21
CA ALA A 76 9.51 -27.07 -0.87
C ALA A 76 10.76 -26.18 -0.72
N ARG A 77 10.82 -25.43 0.38
CA ARG A 77 11.84 -24.39 0.66
C ARG A 77 12.17 -24.40 2.15
N ASP A 78 12.78 -25.50 2.58
CA ASP A 78 13.04 -25.78 4.00
C ASP A 78 14.29 -25.07 4.52
N THR A 79 15.23 -24.73 3.62
CA THR A 79 16.45 -23.98 3.96
C THR A 79 16.38 -22.53 3.47
N GLU A 80 17.17 -21.65 4.09
CA GLU A 80 17.22 -20.24 3.68
C GLU A 80 17.79 -20.08 2.27
N GLU A 81 18.80 -20.87 1.89
CA GLU A 81 19.36 -20.86 0.54
C GLU A 81 18.33 -21.26 -0.52
N GLN A 82 17.40 -22.18 -0.19
CA GLN A 82 16.31 -22.55 -1.08
C GLN A 82 15.29 -21.42 -1.24
N LYS A 83 14.99 -20.70 -0.15
CA LYS A 83 14.10 -19.52 -0.20
C LYS A 83 14.73 -18.39 -1.01
N ASP A 84 16.00 -18.08 -0.79
CA ASP A 84 16.73 -17.04 -1.52
C ASP A 84 16.79 -17.35 -3.01
N ARG A 85 17.17 -18.57 -3.38
CA ARG A 85 17.19 -19.00 -4.78
C ARG A 85 15.82 -18.88 -5.44
N TRP A 86 14.75 -19.25 -4.72
CA TRP A 86 13.39 -19.11 -5.21
C TRP A 86 12.97 -17.64 -5.36
N ASN A 87 13.31 -16.78 -4.40
CA ASN A 87 13.03 -15.35 -4.48
C ASN A 87 13.72 -14.71 -5.69
N SER A 88 14.99 -15.06 -5.96
CA SER A 88 15.70 -14.63 -7.17
C SER A 88 15.02 -15.10 -8.46
N THR A 89 14.45 -16.31 -8.44
CA THR A 89 13.69 -16.86 -9.57
C THR A 89 12.41 -16.05 -9.82
N LEU A 90 11.67 -15.70 -8.76
CA LEU A 90 10.49 -14.85 -8.86
C LEU A 90 10.83 -13.43 -9.35
N GLU A 91 11.97 -12.88 -8.94
CA GLU A 91 12.45 -11.56 -9.39
C GLU A 91 12.87 -11.57 -10.87
N GLU A 92 13.49 -12.65 -11.34
CA GLU A 92 13.79 -12.84 -12.77
C GLU A 92 12.50 -12.98 -13.60
N LEU A 93 11.54 -13.78 -13.13
CA LEU A 93 10.22 -13.92 -13.77
C LEU A 93 9.48 -12.57 -13.83
N SER A 94 9.54 -11.80 -12.73
CA SER A 94 9.00 -10.45 -12.65
C SER A 94 9.60 -9.54 -13.72
N SER A 95 10.92 -9.59 -13.89
CA SER A 95 11.61 -8.80 -14.92
C SER A 95 11.18 -9.18 -16.35
N LYS A 96 10.97 -10.48 -16.63
CA LYS A 96 10.49 -10.98 -17.93
C LYS A 96 9.04 -10.60 -18.23
N THR A 97 8.18 -10.60 -17.21
CA THR A 97 6.74 -10.32 -17.36
C THR A 97 6.41 -8.83 -17.30
N LYS A 98 7.32 -8.00 -16.75
CA LYS A 98 7.11 -6.57 -16.48
C LYS A 98 6.48 -5.79 -17.64
N ALA A 99 7.08 -5.82 -18.83
CA ALA A 99 6.60 -5.03 -19.97
C ALA A 99 5.19 -5.43 -20.41
N THR A 100 4.91 -6.73 -20.47
CA THR A 100 3.59 -7.28 -20.82
C THR A 100 2.55 -6.94 -19.76
N LEU A 101 2.91 -7.06 -18.48
CA LEU A 101 2.01 -6.72 -17.39
C LEU A 101 1.70 -5.21 -17.37
N ALA A 102 2.73 -4.37 -17.47
CA ALA A 102 2.61 -2.92 -17.41
C ALA A 102 1.75 -2.35 -18.54
N SER A 103 1.99 -2.79 -19.79
CA SER A 103 1.31 -2.25 -20.96
C SER A 103 -0.16 -2.64 -21.09
N LYS A 104 -0.56 -3.78 -20.51
CA LYS A 104 -1.91 -4.34 -20.74
C LYS A 104 -2.78 -4.42 -19.51
N TYR A 105 -2.22 -4.78 -18.35
CA TYR A 105 -3.02 -5.13 -17.17
C TYR A 105 -2.82 -4.15 -16.02
N MET A 106 -1.74 -3.38 -16.02
CA MET A 106 -1.48 -2.41 -14.95
C MET A 106 -2.15 -1.07 -15.18
N TYR A 107 -2.38 -0.38 -14.08
CA TYR A 107 -2.71 1.04 -14.07
C TYR A 107 -1.69 1.85 -14.93
N PRO A 108 -2.14 2.82 -15.76
CA PRO A 108 -3.51 3.35 -15.85
C PRO A 108 -4.45 2.55 -16.76
N HIS A 109 -3.96 1.57 -17.51
CA HIS A 109 -4.74 0.85 -18.54
C HIS A 109 -5.56 -0.33 -18.02
N GLY A 110 -5.19 -0.85 -16.85
CA GLY A 110 -5.86 -1.99 -16.23
C GLY A 110 -5.96 -1.90 -14.71
N GLU A 111 -6.40 -3.00 -14.12
CA GLU A 111 -6.78 -3.08 -12.71
C GLU A 111 -5.62 -3.49 -11.79
N VAL A 112 -4.51 -4.02 -12.35
CA VAL A 112 -3.32 -4.40 -11.59
C VAL A 112 -2.58 -3.15 -11.14
N VAL A 113 -2.13 -3.13 -9.88
CA VAL A 113 -1.44 -2.00 -9.29
C VAL A 113 -0.06 -2.39 -8.76
N THR A 114 0.12 -3.64 -8.32
CA THR A 114 1.41 -4.10 -7.78
C THR A 114 1.74 -5.49 -8.26
N CYS A 115 3.03 -5.71 -8.53
CA CYS A 115 3.61 -7.02 -8.75
C CYS A 115 4.73 -7.26 -7.73
N GLY A 116 4.81 -8.46 -7.17
CA GLY A 116 5.77 -8.79 -6.13
C GLY A 116 5.92 -10.28 -5.87
N ALA A 117 6.48 -10.60 -4.71
CA ALA A 117 6.49 -11.92 -4.12
C ALA A 117 6.17 -11.85 -2.63
N ASN A 118 5.75 -12.98 -2.05
CA ASN A 118 5.57 -13.08 -0.61
C ASN A 118 6.50 -14.12 0.03
N THR A 119 6.63 -14.10 1.36
CA THR A 119 7.46 -15.04 2.13
C THR A 119 7.03 -16.50 1.94
N LYS A 120 5.76 -16.73 1.61
CA LYS A 120 5.22 -18.06 1.26
C LYS A 120 5.62 -18.52 -0.14
N GLY A 121 6.31 -17.70 -0.93
CA GLY A 121 6.90 -18.08 -2.22
C GLY A 121 5.95 -17.98 -3.40
N TYR A 122 4.87 -17.24 -3.28
CA TYR A 122 4.00 -16.94 -4.40
C TYR A 122 4.51 -15.72 -5.16
N PHE A 123 4.35 -15.74 -6.47
CA PHE A 123 4.34 -14.53 -7.29
C PHE A 123 3.04 -13.79 -7.01
N VAL A 124 3.10 -12.50 -6.68
CA VAL A 124 1.96 -11.74 -6.15
C VAL A 124 1.50 -10.72 -7.17
N ILE A 125 0.21 -10.73 -7.48
CA ILE A 125 -0.48 -9.72 -8.28
C ILE A 125 -1.54 -9.06 -7.40
N LEU A 126 -1.43 -7.74 -7.21
CA LEU A 126 -2.42 -6.98 -6.47
C LEU A 126 -3.21 -6.05 -7.37
N PHE A 127 -4.53 -6.09 -7.21
CA PHE A 127 -5.48 -5.20 -7.86
C PHE A 127 -5.89 -4.06 -6.91
N LYS A 128 -6.40 -2.96 -7.46
CA LYS A 128 -7.22 -2.04 -6.64
C LYS A 128 -8.53 -2.72 -6.25
N TYR A 129 -9.13 -2.30 -5.13
CA TYR A 129 -10.47 -2.74 -4.74
C TYR A 129 -11.49 -2.40 -5.83
N GLY A 130 -12.13 -3.43 -6.38
CA GLY A 130 -13.04 -3.31 -7.51
C GLY A 130 -13.65 -4.66 -7.88
N ASN A 131 -14.31 -4.73 -9.03
CA ASN A 131 -14.87 -5.96 -9.56
C ASN A 131 -13.83 -6.63 -10.48
N VAL A 132 -12.90 -7.37 -9.89
CA VAL A 132 -11.98 -8.23 -10.64
C VAL A 132 -12.64 -9.57 -10.84
N ASP A 133 -12.87 -9.96 -12.10
CA ASP A 133 -13.45 -11.25 -12.43
C ASP A 133 -12.39 -12.35 -12.58
N GLU A 134 -12.87 -13.60 -12.51
CA GLU A 134 -12.02 -14.79 -12.64
C GLU A 134 -11.38 -14.90 -14.04
N SER A 135 -12.04 -14.38 -15.08
CA SER A 135 -11.54 -14.44 -16.44
C SER A 135 -10.25 -13.62 -16.59
N LEU A 136 -10.22 -12.40 -16.04
CA LEU A 136 -9.04 -11.55 -16.03
C LEU A 136 -7.88 -12.20 -15.24
N MET A 137 -8.16 -12.78 -14.08
CA MET A 137 -7.13 -13.49 -13.29
C MET A 137 -6.57 -14.69 -14.04
N ASN A 138 -7.43 -15.48 -14.71
CA ASN A 138 -7.00 -16.61 -15.53
C ASN A 138 -6.16 -16.19 -16.73
N GLU A 139 -6.51 -15.07 -17.38
CA GLU A 139 -5.73 -14.50 -18.47
C GLU A 139 -4.34 -14.05 -17.99
N ILE A 140 -4.27 -13.30 -16.89
CA ILE A 140 -2.99 -12.85 -16.30
C ILE A 140 -2.15 -14.06 -15.88
N TYR A 141 -2.75 -15.05 -15.23
CA TYR A 141 -2.06 -16.28 -14.83
C TYR A 141 -1.46 -16.99 -16.04
N ALA A 142 -2.21 -17.14 -17.13
CA ALA A 142 -1.71 -17.78 -18.34
C ALA A 142 -0.50 -17.04 -18.94
N GLN A 143 -0.47 -15.70 -18.89
CA GLN A 143 0.70 -14.92 -19.30
C GLN A 143 1.92 -15.20 -18.43
N ILE A 144 1.73 -15.19 -17.10
CA ILE A 144 2.81 -15.45 -16.13
C ILE A 144 3.33 -16.90 -16.27
N ASP A 145 2.44 -17.88 -16.39
CA ASP A 145 2.79 -19.29 -16.56
C ASP A 145 3.56 -19.53 -17.87
N ASN A 146 3.16 -18.88 -18.96
CA ASN A 146 3.91 -18.97 -20.22
C ASN A 146 5.33 -18.41 -20.09
N SER A 147 5.50 -17.24 -19.46
CA SER A 147 6.85 -16.69 -19.19
C SER A 147 7.66 -17.56 -18.22
N ALA A 148 7.01 -18.18 -17.24
CA ALA A 148 7.67 -19.11 -16.31
C ALA A 148 8.15 -20.38 -17.03
N ARG A 149 7.38 -20.90 -18.00
CA ARG A 149 7.79 -22.07 -18.81
C ARG A 149 9.02 -21.79 -19.67
N GLU A 150 9.21 -20.57 -20.16
CA GLU A 150 10.45 -20.19 -20.85
C GLU A 150 11.68 -20.27 -19.94
N MET A 151 11.47 -20.14 -18.62
CA MET A 151 12.49 -20.34 -17.59
C MET A 151 12.55 -21.80 -17.08
N SER A 152 11.87 -22.73 -17.75
CA SER A 152 11.72 -24.13 -17.32
C SER A 152 11.03 -24.31 -15.96
N ILE A 153 10.17 -23.37 -15.58
CA ILE A 153 9.32 -23.44 -14.39
C ILE A 153 7.92 -23.87 -14.83
N TYR A 154 7.38 -24.89 -14.17
CA TYR A 154 6.05 -25.41 -14.45
C TYR A 154 5.19 -25.27 -13.20
N ASP A 155 3.91 -24.94 -13.37
CA ASP A 155 2.96 -24.74 -12.27
C ASP A 155 3.42 -23.62 -11.32
N ILE A 156 3.72 -22.44 -11.89
CA ILE A 156 4.17 -21.29 -11.11
C ILE A 156 3.11 -20.92 -10.05
N PRO A 157 3.47 -20.86 -8.75
CA PRO A 157 2.56 -20.40 -7.72
C PRO A 157 2.27 -18.89 -7.86
N VAL A 158 1.00 -18.54 -8.00
CA VAL A 158 0.55 -17.13 -8.10
C VAL A 158 -0.53 -16.83 -7.08
N GLU A 159 -0.36 -15.75 -6.32
CA GLU A 159 -1.35 -15.19 -5.40
C GLU A 159 -1.96 -13.94 -6.02
N PHE A 160 -3.28 -13.93 -6.16
CA PHE A 160 -4.04 -12.75 -6.55
C PHE A 160 -4.72 -12.14 -5.32
N GLY A 161 -4.64 -10.83 -5.18
CA GLY A 161 -5.21 -10.13 -4.05
C GLY A 161 -5.64 -8.69 -4.36
N TYR A 162 -6.34 -8.08 -3.41
CA TYR A 162 -6.54 -6.64 -3.39
C TYR A 162 -5.44 -5.98 -2.57
N GLY A 163 -4.83 -4.92 -3.12
CA GLY A 163 -3.95 -4.02 -2.41
C GLY A 163 -4.70 -2.79 -1.90
N THR A 164 -4.22 -2.24 -0.79
CA THR A 164 -4.76 -1.02 -0.20
C THR A 164 -3.83 0.14 -0.51
N TYR A 165 -4.29 1.11 -1.31
CA TYR A 165 -3.48 2.24 -1.75
C TYR A 165 -4.11 3.52 -1.22
N TYR A 166 -3.43 4.19 -0.29
CA TYR A 166 -3.93 5.43 0.31
C TYR A 166 -3.09 6.62 -0.15
N ARG A 167 -3.73 7.58 -0.82
CA ARG A 167 -3.17 8.88 -1.25
C ARG A 167 -1.78 8.76 -1.90
N GLN A 168 -1.57 7.70 -2.68
CA GLN A 168 -0.33 7.53 -3.42
C GLN A 168 -0.24 8.64 -4.46
N LYS A 169 0.88 9.37 -4.42
CA LYS A 169 1.14 10.50 -5.30
C LYS A 169 2.20 10.10 -6.30
N ILE A 170 1.88 10.27 -7.58
CA ILE A 170 2.77 9.97 -8.70
C ILE A 170 3.26 11.30 -9.27
N PRO A 171 4.57 11.60 -9.26
CA PRO A 171 5.09 12.82 -9.87
C PRO A 171 4.84 12.80 -11.38
N LEU A 172 4.47 13.96 -11.94
CA LEU A 172 4.22 14.14 -13.37
C LEU A 172 5.38 14.85 -14.09
N SER A 173 5.21 15.09 -15.39
CA SER A 173 6.23 15.58 -16.35
C SER A 173 6.99 16.83 -15.94
N ASP A 174 6.35 17.73 -15.22
CA ASP A 174 6.95 19.00 -14.80
C ASP A 174 7.65 18.92 -13.44
N GLY A 175 7.56 17.77 -12.75
CA GLY A 175 8.10 17.57 -11.39
C GLY A 175 7.42 18.42 -10.30
N LEU A 176 6.44 19.24 -10.67
CA LEU A 176 5.70 20.15 -9.78
C LEU A 176 4.30 19.62 -9.49
N ARG A 177 3.69 18.97 -10.48
CA ARG A 177 2.38 18.34 -10.35
C ARG A 177 2.53 16.90 -9.88
N GLU A 178 1.60 16.51 -9.02
CA GLU A 178 1.44 15.15 -8.55
C GLU A 178 0.05 14.65 -8.92
N TYR A 179 -0.01 13.46 -9.50
CA TYR A 179 -1.25 12.74 -9.71
C TYR A 179 -1.59 11.87 -8.49
N GLU A 180 -2.77 12.06 -7.93
CA GLU A 180 -3.28 11.22 -6.83
C GLU A 180 -3.92 9.97 -7.41
N PHE A 181 -3.36 8.80 -7.08
CA PHE A 181 -3.88 7.51 -7.51
C PHE A 181 -5.38 7.37 -7.20
N GLY A 182 -6.15 6.93 -8.21
CA GLY A 182 -7.60 6.74 -8.12
C GLY A 182 -8.44 7.95 -8.56
N ARG A 183 -7.82 9.08 -8.94
CA ARG A 183 -8.53 10.17 -9.62
C ARG A 183 -8.83 9.83 -11.09
N SER A 184 -9.63 10.68 -11.74
CA SER A 184 -9.83 10.56 -13.19
C SER A 184 -8.54 10.91 -13.93
N ILE A 185 -8.20 10.11 -14.93
CA ILE A 185 -7.07 10.33 -15.86
C ILE A 185 -7.49 11.08 -17.12
N GLU A 186 -8.78 11.37 -17.32
CA GLU A 186 -9.31 11.94 -18.57
C GLU A 186 -8.71 13.31 -18.93
N ASN A 187 -8.23 14.06 -17.93
CA ASN A 187 -7.64 15.39 -18.11
C ASN A 187 -6.10 15.36 -18.17
N LEU A 188 -5.49 14.18 -18.15
CA LEU A 188 -4.04 14.04 -18.26
C LEU A 188 -3.60 14.07 -19.73
N SER A 189 -2.45 14.68 -20.01
CA SER A 189 -1.83 14.59 -21.33
C SER A 189 -1.29 13.17 -21.58
N GLU A 190 -1.06 12.83 -22.84
CA GLU A 190 -0.41 11.57 -23.22
C GLU A 190 0.97 11.41 -22.55
N SER A 191 1.73 12.50 -22.43
CA SER A 191 3.01 12.50 -21.71
C SER A 191 2.85 12.21 -20.21
N ASP A 192 1.79 12.73 -19.57
CA ASP A 192 1.51 12.47 -18.16
C ASP A 192 1.09 11.00 -17.95
N ILE A 193 0.33 10.42 -18.89
CA ILE A 193 -0.03 8.99 -18.89
C ILE A 193 1.22 8.12 -19.04
N GLN A 194 2.12 8.43 -19.98
CA GLN A 194 3.36 7.69 -20.17
C GLN A 194 4.24 7.71 -18.91
N ILE A 195 4.30 8.84 -18.20
CA ILE A 195 5.04 8.92 -16.93
C ILE A 195 4.42 8.03 -15.85
N ILE A 196 3.10 7.95 -15.79
CA ILE A 196 2.42 7.02 -14.88
C ILE A 196 2.80 5.58 -15.24
N GLU A 197 2.78 5.20 -16.52
CA GLU A 197 3.21 3.85 -16.94
C GLU A 197 4.65 3.55 -16.52
N GLU A 198 5.57 4.48 -16.80
CA GLU A 198 6.98 4.36 -16.41
C GLU A 198 7.13 4.26 -14.89
N TYR A 199 6.37 5.03 -14.13
CA TYR A 199 6.34 4.97 -12.68
C TYR A 199 5.85 3.60 -12.19
N MET A 200 4.83 3.01 -12.81
CA MET A 200 4.30 1.70 -12.45
C MET A 200 5.26 0.55 -12.78
N MET A 201 6.23 0.77 -13.67
CA MET A 201 7.30 -0.21 -13.99
C MET A 201 8.50 -0.16 -13.02
N GLN A 202 8.56 0.86 -12.17
CA GLN A 202 9.65 1.07 -11.22
C GLN A 202 9.39 0.36 -9.90
N LYS A 203 10.49 -0.05 -9.24
CA LYS A 203 10.49 -0.46 -7.85
C LYS A 203 10.53 0.79 -6.98
N HIS A 204 9.57 0.92 -6.06
CA HIS A 204 9.52 2.03 -5.13
C HIS A 204 9.92 1.56 -3.74
N GLU A 205 10.68 2.39 -3.02
CA GLU A 205 10.94 2.13 -1.61
C GLU A 205 9.63 2.08 -0.83
N SER A 206 9.49 1.10 0.07
CA SER A 206 8.32 1.03 0.92
C SER A 206 8.28 2.28 1.80
N VAL A 207 7.31 3.16 1.51
CA VAL A 207 7.03 4.36 2.31
C VAL A 207 6.57 3.98 3.71
N TYR A 208 6.08 2.76 3.88
CA TYR A 208 5.57 2.24 5.14
C TYR A 208 6.33 0.99 5.58
N LYS A 209 7.02 1.11 6.70
CA LYS A 209 7.45 -0.02 7.54
C LYS A 209 6.46 -0.04 8.71
N GLY A 210 6.04 -1.21 9.18
CA GLY A 210 5.12 -1.33 10.33
C GLY A 210 5.56 -0.52 11.55
N GLY A 211 4.79 -0.61 12.64
CA GLY A 211 5.24 -0.03 13.90
C GLY A 211 6.58 -0.66 14.33
N ASP A 212 7.66 0.11 14.36
CA ASP A 212 8.98 -0.34 14.82
C ASP A 212 9.05 -0.49 16.35
N ILE A 213 8.06 0.06 17.07
CA ILE A 213 7.90 -0.11 18.51
C ILE A 213 7.00 -1.31 18.80
N ALA A 214 5.78 -1.29 18.28
CA ALA A 214 4.78 -2.33 18.50
C ALA A 214 3.69 -2.31 17.42
N ASN A 215 3.09 -3.46 17.15
CA ASN A 215 1.87 -3.59 16.37
C ASN A 215 0.86 -4.38 17.21
N TYR A 216 -0.36 -3.87 17.29
CA TYR A 216 -1.46 -4.52 17.98
C TYR A 216 -2.65 -4.65 17.04
N GLY A 217 -3.58 -5.51 17.42
CA GLY A 217 -4.83 -5.72 16.69
C GLY A 217 -4.67 -6.56 15.43
N THR A 218 -5.81 -6.88 14.85
CA THR A 218 -5.92 -7.68 13.63
C THR A 218 -6.60 -6.85 12.55
N ILE A 219 -5.95 -6.70 11.39
CA ILE A 219 -6.61 -6.07 10.24
C ILE A 219 -7.74 -7.01 9.81
N PRO A 220 -9.01 -6.55 9.73
CA PRO A 220 -10.14 -7.39 9.37
C PRO A 220 -10.12 -7.71 7.88
N LEU A 221 -10.55 -8.92 7.50
CA LEU A 221 -10.63 -9.32 6.10
C LEU A 221 -11.57 -8.39 5.33
N LEU A 222 -11.08 -7.74 4.27
CA LEU A 222 -11.84 -6.80 3.44
C LEU A 222 -12.05 -7.45 2.08
N LYS A 223 -13.19 -8.12 1.86
CA LYS A 223 -13.36 -8.98 0.67
C LYS A 223 -13.63 -8.20 -0.60
N ASP A 224 -14.19 -7.01 -0.46
CA ASP A 224 -14.60 -6.17 -1.57
C ASP A 224 -14.54 -4.68 -1.20
N LYS A 225 -14.84 -3.85 -2.19
CA LYS A 225 -14.83 -2.39 -2.06
C LYS A 225 -15.79 -1.89 -0.99
N ASN A 226 -16.97 -2.49 -0.84
CA ASN A 226 -17.97 -2.04 0.14
C ASN A 226 -17.50 -2.35 1.57
N GLU A 227 -16.94 -3.55 1.80
CA GLU A 227 -16.34 -3.91 3.09
C GLU A 227 -15.15 -3.00 3.43
N HIS A 228 -14.28 -2.71 2.44
CA HIS A 228 -13.18 -1.76 2.60
C HIS A 228 -13.68 -0.36 2.98
N ASP A 229 -14.64 0.19 2.24
CA ASP A 229 -15.14 1.55 2.47
C ASP A 229 -15.89 1.66 3.82
N ALA A 230 -16.63 0.62 4.20
CA ALA A 230 -17.24 0.52 5.53
C ALA A 230 -16.20 0.46 6.65
N TRP A 231 -15.08 -0.25 6.44
CA TRP A 231 -13.98 -0.30 7.39
C TRP A 231 -13.27 1.04 7.55
N VAL A 232 -12.96 1.74 6.45
CA VAL A 232 -12.38 3.10 6.50
C VAL A 232 -13.28 4.06 7.26
N HIS A 233 -14.60 3.96 7.05
CA HIS A 233 -15.57 4.76 7.80
C HIS A 233 -15.51 4.47 9.31
N LYS A 234 -15.42 3.19 9.73
CA LYS A 234 -15.22 2.83 11.13
C LYS A 234 -13.91 3.39 11.69
N MET A 235 -12.81 3.32 10.94
CA MET A 235 -11.52 3.90 11.37
C MET A 235 -11.62 5.40 11.62
N MET A 236 -12.34 6.13 10.76
CA MET A 236 -12.59 7.56 10.94
C MET A 236 -13.39 7.85 12.22
N LEU A 237 -14.43 7.06 12.52
CA LEU A 237 -15.22 7.22 13.74
C LEU A 237 -14.39 6.95 15.00
N ILE A 238 -13.60 5.86 15.00
CA ILE A 238 -12.70 5.53 16.10
C ILE A 238 -11.67 6.64 16.29
N PHE A 239 -11.08 7.15 15.22
CA PHE A 239 -10.15 8.28 15.28
C PHE A 239 -10.77 9.51 15.94
N HIS A 240 -12.05 9.80 15.66
CA HIS A 240 -12.77 10.91 16.30
C HIS A 240 -12.91 10.69 17.82
N HIS A 241 -13.25 9.47 18.25
CA HIS A 241 -13.42 9.13 19.66
C HIS A 241 -12.12 9.18 20.46
N ILE A 242 -11.00 8.76 19.86
CA ILE A 242 -9.70 8.74 20.56
C ILE A 242 -9.04 10.11 20.65
N ARG A 243 -9.42 11.09 19.81
CA ARG A 243 -8.75 12.40 19.69
C ARG A 243 -8.52 13.06 21.06
N GLY A 244 -9.59 13.33 21.80
CA GLY A 244 -9.51 13.96 23.12
C GLY A 244 -8.85 13.09 24.20
N LYS A 245 -8.73 11.77 23.99
CA LYS A 245 -8.06 10.86 24.92
C LYS A 245 -6.54 10.88 24.70
N LEU A 246 -6.12 10.81 23.45
CA LEU A 246 -4.70 10.83 23.07
C LEU A 246 -4.06 12.21 23.19
N ASP A 247 -4.84 13.29 23.14
CA ASP A 247 -4.36 14.66 23.38
C ASP A 247 -3.64 14.79 24.74
N SER A 248 -4.08 14.06 25.77
CA SER A 248 -3.42 14.07 27.09
C SER A 248 -2.02 13.46 27.09
N TYR A 249 -1.76 12.48 26.23
CA TYR A 249 -0.43 11.90 26.03
C TYR A 249 0.44 12.84 25.20
N MET A 250 -0.16 13.56 24.24
CA MET A 250 0.55 14.59 23.48
C MET A 250 0.99 15.76 24.35
N ASP A 251 0.13 16.25 25.25
CA ASP A 251 0.47 17.33 26.18
C ASP A 251 1.62 16.96 27.13
N LYS A 252 1.77 15.66 27.45
CA LYS A 252 2.89 15.12 28.23
C LYS A 252 4.14 14.84 27.41
N GLY A 253 4.10 15.02 26.09
CA GLY A 253 5.18 14.66 25.18
C GLY A 253 5.42 13.15 25.09
N GLN A 254 4.42 12.32 25.38
CA GLN A 254 4.51 10.85 25.29
C GLN A 254 4.10 10.33 23.90
N ILE A 255 3.24 11.08 23.20
CA ILE A 255 2.83 10.81 21.81
C ILE A 255 3.10 12.09 21.00
N SER A 256 3.70 11.98 19.83
CA SER A 256 3.95 13.10 18.92
C SER A 256 2.88 13.28 17.87
N SER A 257 2.24 12.19 17.44
CA SER A 257 1.21 12.21 16.42
C SER A 257 0.34 10.97 16.48
N TYR A 258 -0.86 11.08 15.93
CA TYR A 258 -1.69 9.92 15.61
C TYR A 258 -2.55 10.22 14.38
N ALA A 259 -2.81 9.20 13.57
CA ALA A 259 -3.60 9.29 12.35
C ALA A 259 -4.33 7.98 12.11
N TYR A 260 -5.35 8.00 11.24
CA TYR A 260 -5.95 6.79 10.71
C TYR A 260 -5.53 6.60 9.24
N GLY A 261 -5.12 5.38 8.92
CA GLY A 261 -4.94 4.91 7.55
C GLY A 261 -6.13 4.07 7.11
N SER A 262 -6.04 3.50 5.91
CA SER A 262 -7.10 2.66 5.35
C SER A 262 -7.31 1.34 6.10
N THR A 263 -6.25 0.78 6.70
CA THR A 263 -6.31 -0.54 7.34
C THR A 263 -6.17 -0.49 8.86
N ARG A 264 -5.59 0.58 9.42
CA ARG A 264 -5.23 0.69 10.84
C ARG A 264 -5.02 2.12 11.30
N LEU A 265 -4.92 2.29 12.62
CA LEU A 265 -4.42 3.52 13.22
C LEU A 265 -2.89 3.51 13.29
N GLU A 266 -2.31 4.71 13.24
CA GLU A 266 -0.88 4.92 13.41
C GLU A 266 -0.64 5.90 14.55
N VAL A 267 0.29 5.58 15.45
CA VAL A 267 0.66 6.42 16.58
C VAL A 267 2.17 6.62 16.59
N GLY A 268 2.60 7.88 16.52
CA GLY A 268 3.99 8.29 16.60
C GLY A 268 4.40 8.57 18.04
N ILE A 269 5.42 7.88 18.54
CA ILE A 269 6.03 8.11 19.85
C ILE A 269 7.41 8.77 19.64
N PRO A 270 7.75 9.84 20.38
CA PRO A 270 9.03 10.52 20.24
C PRO A 270 10.25 9.59 20.34
N GLN A 271 11.24 9.81 19.49
CA GLN A 271 12.44 8.98 19.46
C GLN A 271 13.31 9.14 20.71
N ASN A 272 13.24 10.27 21.40
CA ASN A 272 14.05 10.60 22.58
C ASN A 272 13.69 9.81 23.86
N LEU A 273 12.57 9.06 23.86
CA LEU A 273 12.20 8.17 24.95
C LEU A 273 12.97 6.84 24.88
N SER A 274 13.17 6.20 26.03
CA SER A 274 13.76 4.86 26.11
C SER A 274 12.85 3.82 25.42
N TYR A 275 13.41 2.67 25.05
CA TYR A 275 12.62 1.59 24.45
C TYR A 275 11.54 1.06 25.41
N GLU A 276 11.86 0.95 26.70
CA GLU A 276 10.94 0.55 27.76
C GLU A 276 9.79 1.55 27.91
N GLU A 277 10.10 2.85 27.90
CA GLU A 277 9.09 3.92 27.94
C GLU A 277 8.17 3.87 26.72
N LYS A 278 8.74 3.74 25.52
CA LYS A 278 7.99 3.61 24.26
C LYS A 278 7.02 2.43 24.31
N THR A 279 7.50 1.27 24.77
CA THR A 279 6.69 0.04 24.85
C THR A 279 5.58 0.16 25.89
N ALA A 280 5.85 0.79 27.04
CA ALA A 280 4.85 1.05 28.07
C ALA A 280 3.76 2.00 27.56
N ILE A 281 4.13 3.10 26.89
CA ILE A 281 3.21 4.06 26.28
C ILE A 281 2.37 3.39 25.19
N ALA A 282 2.98 2.59 24.32
CA ALA A 282 2.27 1.87 23.26
C ALA A 282 1.20 0.94 23.84
N LYS A 283 1.54 0.16 24.88
CA LYS A 283 0.60 -0.72 25.56
C LYS A 283 -0.54 0.03 26.24
N GLU A 284 -0.24 1.10 26.97
CA GLU A 284 -1.25 1.89 27.69
C GLU A 284 -2.20 2.59 26.72
N SER A 285 -1.67 3.29 25.72
CA SER A 285 -2.48 3.98 24.72
C SER A 285 -3.27 3.02 23.83
N TYR A 286 -2.76 1.82 23.53
CA TYR A 286 -3.54 0.78 22.85
C TYR A 286 -4.80 0.39 23.62
N GLN A 287 -4.72 0.24 24.95
CA GLN A 287 -5.89 -0.10 25.77
C GLN A 287 -6.96 1.01 25.70
N VAL A 288 -6.54 2.28 25.65
CA VAL A 288 -7.45 3.41 25.44
C VAL A 288 -8.10 3.34 24.06
N ILE A 289 -7.29 3.15 23.01
CA ILE A 289 -7.76 3.09 21.62
C ILE A 289 -8.74 1.93 21.42
N ASP A 290 -8.39 0.73 21.87
CA ASP A 290 -9.25 -0.46 21.78
C ASP A 290 -10.50 -0.34 22.67
N GLY A 291 -10.41 0.39 23.78
CA GLY A 291 -11.58 0.77 24.60
C GLY A 291 -12.59 1.63 23.83
N GLU A 292 -12.10 2.62 23.08
CA GLU A 292 -12.93 3.50 22.25
C GLU A 292 -13.44 2.78 20.99
N ALA A 293 -12.63 1.90 20.38
CA ALA A 293 -13.01 1.11 19.21
C ALA A 293 -14.21 0.20 19.45
N ARG A 294 -14.35 -0.34 20.67
CA ARG A 294 -15.51 -1.17 21.06
C ARG A 294 -16.84 -0.43 20.96
N LYS A 295 -16.85 0.91 21.03
CA LYS A 295 -18.08 1.71 20.83
C LYS A 295 -18.59 1.64 19.39
N GLU A 296 -17.71 1.35 18.44
CA GLU A 296 -18.00 1.14 17.03
C GLU A 296 -18.11 -0.35 16.66
N ASN A 297 -18.29 -1.23 17.66
CA ASN A 297 -18.31 -2.69 17.50
C ASN A 297 -17.05 -3.24 16.82
N VAL A 298 -15.89 -2.61 17.07
CA VAL A 298 -14.59 -3.11 16.65
C VAL A 298 -13.84 -3.59 17.88
N THR A 299 -13.46 -4.87 17.88
CA THR A 299 -12.59 -5.47 18.90
C THR A 299 -11.25 -5.76 18.27
N ASP A 300 -10.15 -5.59 19.02
CA ASP A 300 -8.81 -5.87 18.54
C ASP A 300 -8.43 -4.97 17.34
N VAL A 301 -8.72 -3.68 17.49
CA VAL A 301 -8.49 -2.67 16.44
C VAL A 301 -7.01 -2.63 16.05
N PRO A 302 -6.66 -2.69 14.75
CA PRO A 302 -5.28 -2.67 14.34
C PRO A 302 -4.64 -1.28 14.57
N VAL A 303 -3.49 -1.27 15.25
CA VAL A 303 -2.72 -0.07 15.56
C VAL A 303 -1.23 -0.34 15.39
N ALA A 304 -0.52 0.55 14.68
CA ALA A 304 0.93 0.53 14.57
C ALA A 304 1.55 1.69 15.35
N PHE A 305 2.50 1.36 16.23
CA PHE A 305 3.26 2.32 17.03
C PHE A 305 4.66 2.49 16.46
N LYS A 306 5.00 3.73 16.09
CA LYS A 306 6.25 4.05 15.44
C LYS A 306 7.07 5.10 16.17
N SER A 307 8.39 4.94 16.18
CA SER A 307 9.32 5.95 16.67
C SER A 307 9.39 7.08 15.65
N VAL A 308 9.07 8.30 16.05
CA VAL A 308 9.12 9.48 15.19
C VAL A 308 10.11 10.50 15.73
N GLY A 309 10.83 11.18 14.83
CA GLY A 309 11.68 12.30 15.20
C GLY A 309 10.87 13.37 15.94
N ASN A 310 11.52 14.10 16.85
CA ASN A 310 10.86 15.16 17.60
C ASN A 310 10.30 16.20 16.63
N LEU A 311 8.97 16.35 16.59
CA LEU A 311 8.30 17.43 15.87
C LEU A 311 8.41 18.75 16.65
N TYR A 312 9.63 19.11 17.07
CA TYR A 312 9.93 20.38 17.72
C TYR A 312 11.10 21.01 16.98
N ASN A 313 10.75 21.63 15.85
CA ASN A 313 11.25 22.91 15.33
C ASN A 313 10.82 23.04 13.86
N ALA A 314 9.51 23.17 13.61
CA ALA A 314 9.05 23.90 12.42
C ALA A 314 9.06 25.40 12.77
N THR A 315 10.24 25.93 13.03
CA THR A 315 10.52 27.35 12.85
C THR A 315 11.17 27.45 11.49
N GLU A 316 10.42 27.98 10.50
CA GLU A 316 10.93 28.47 9.22
C GLU A 316 12.32 27.98 8.81
N THR A 317 12.45 26.77 8.27
CA THR A 317 13.58 26.44 7.40
C THR A 317 13.07 25.69 6.17
N ASP A 318 13.21 26.40 5.07
CA ASP A 318 13.43 25.90 3.73
C ASP A 318 14.62 24.92 3.76
N ASP A 319 14.36 23.62 3.99
CA ASP A 319 15.39 22.58 3.91
C ASP A 319 15.26 21.81 2.58
N LEU A 320 15.49 22.56 1.50
CA LEU A 320 16.37 22.07 0.45
C LEU A 320 17.74 21.81 1.08
N ARG A 321 18.23 20.58 0.95
CA ARG A 321 19.53 20.13 1.47
C ARG A 321 20.65 21.11 1.08
N PRO A 322 21.43 21.66 2.03
CA PRO A 322 22.70 22.29 1.72
C PRO A 322 23.68 21.20 1.26
N ILE A 323 24.21 21.36 0.05
CA ILE A 323 25.35 20.60 -0.45
C ILE A 323 26.52 20.91 0.50
N GLU A 324 27.14 19.86 1.07
CA GLU A 324 28.37 20.00 1.84
C GLU A 324 29.47 20.58 0.94
N GLU A 325 29.82 21.85 1.17
CA GLU A 325 31.10 22.41 0.75
C GLU A 325 32.22 21.79 1.59
N THR A 326 32.84 20.73 1.08
CA THR A 326 34.13 20.26 1.60
C THR A 326 35.22 21.26 1.23
N ASN A 327 35.67 22.03 2.21
CA ASN A 327 36.91 22.79 2.15
C ASN A 327 38.12 21.86 2.12
N LEU A 328 38.84 21.84 1.00
CA LEU A 328 40.23 21.39 0.90
C LEU A 328 41.08 22.58 0.38
N SER A 329 41.58 23.40 1.30
CA SER A 329 42.81 24.18 1.09
C SER A 329 43.98 23.32 1.62
N SER A 330 45.18 23.25 1.06
CA SER A 330 45.93 24.03 0.06
C SER A 330 47.23 23.25 -0.21
N SER A 331 47.76 23.27 -1.44
CA SER A 331 49.21 23.36 -1.64
C SER A 331 49.52 23.97 -3.00
N GLU A 332 50.15 25.14 -2.97
CA GLU A 332 50.88 25.68 -4.12
C GLU A 332 51.99 24.71 -4.52
N ASP A 333 52.13 24.43 -5.81
CA ASP A 333 53.43 24.58 -6.46
C ASP A 333 53.32 24.63 -8.00
N LYS A 334 54.20 25.47 -8.54
CA LYS A 334 54.30 25.90 -9.94
C LYS A 334 54.90 24.81 -10.83
N SER A 335 54.39 24.69 -12.06
CA SER A 335 55.25 24.63 -13.25
C SER A 335 54.52 25.06 -14.51
N ALA A 336 55.12 26.01 -15.21
CA ALA A 336 54.78 26.49 -16.54
C ALA A 336 54.95 25.41 -17.63
N VAL A 337 54.31 25.64 -18.78
CA VAL A 337 54.87 25.59 -20.17
C VAL A 337 53.80 25.19 -21.20
N GLU A 338 53.48 26.16 -22.07
CA GLU A 338 53.15 26.07 -23.51
C GLU A 338 51.94 25.24 -24.01
N LEU A 339 51.22 25.55 -25.10
CA LEU A 339 51.08 26.68 -26.02
C LEU A 339 49.92 26.31 -26.98
N ASN A 340 49.44 27.34 -27.69
CA ASN A 340 48.64 27.35 -28.94
C ASN A 340 47.11 27.44 -28.77
N ASN A 341 46.50 28.62 -29.05
CA ASN A 341 46.19 29.20 -30.39
C ASN A 341 45.33 28.24 -31.22
N SER A 342 44.21 28.62 -31.83
CA SER A 342 43.75 29.91 -32.39
C SER A 342 42.28 29.68 -32.81
N ASN A 343 41.29 30.54 -32.50
CA ASN A 343 40.96 31.86 -33.06
C ASN A 343 39.74 31.83 -34.02
N ASN A 344 38.91 32.87 -33.88
CA ASN A 344 37.92 33.45 -34.80
C ASN A 344 36.48 32.87 -34.92
N ASN A 345 35.56 33.56 -34.21
CA ASN A 345 34.47 34.44 -34.71
C ASN A 345 33.80 34.15 -36.07
N THR A 346 32.47 34.26 -36.11
CA THR A 346 31.75 35.38 -36.76
C THR A 346 30.21 35.27 -36.61
N ASP A 347 29.63 36.28 -35.96
CA ASP A 347 28.54 37.19 -36.40
C ASP A 347 27.30 36.68 -37.19
N THR A 348 26.14 36.94 -36.58
CA THR A 348 24.90 37.58 -37.08
C THR A 348 24.35 37.26 -38.48
N ASN A 349 23.04 36.92 -38.56
CA ASN A 349 22.02 37.73 -39.28
C ASN A 349 20.58 37.16 -39.26
N ASN A 350 19.65 38.10 -39.09
CA ASN A 350 18.20 38.19 -39.33
C ASN A 350 17.45 37.12 -40.15
N SER A 351 16.19 36.86 -39.76
CA SER A 351 15.02 37.03 -40.65
C SER A 351 13.69 37.06 -39.87
N GLU A 352 12.97 38.19 -39.97
CA GLU A 352 11.51 38.27 -39.85
C GLU A 352 10.90 37.99 -41.24
N SER A 353 9.71 37.36 -41.30
CA SER A 353 8.63 37.81 -42.21
C SER A 353 7.30 37.08 -41.94
N ASP A 354 6.23 37.80 -42.25
CA ASP A 354 4.84 37.67 -41.86
C ASP A 354 3.94 36.73 -42.72
N ASN A 355 2.79 36.39 -42.11
CA ASN A 355 1.41 36.31 -42.64
C ASN A 355 0.94 35.17 -43.56
N GLY A 356 -0.24 34.63 -43.20
CA GLY A 356 -1.16 33.92 -44.10
C GLY A 356 -2.39 33.32 -43.40
N SER A 357 -3.51 34.05 -43.37
CA SER A 357 -4.81 33.60 -42.83
C SER A 357 -5.53 32.59 -43.72
N SER A 358 -6.39 31.73 -43.15
CA SER A 358 -7.76 31.53 -43.68
C SER A 358 -8.70 30.89 -42.64
N SER A 359 -9.93 31.40 -42.67
CA SER A 359 -11.11 31.13 -41.85
C SER A 359 -11.92 29.93 -42.37
N GLY A 360 -12.61 29.23 -41.46
CA GLY A 360 -13.67 28.28 -41.79
C GLY A 360 -14.56 28.00 -40.59
N GLU A 361 -15.59 28.83 -40.40
CA GLU A 361 -16.76 28.52 -39.58
C GLU A 361 -17.56 27.38 -40.23
N ASN A 362 -18.06 26.42 -39.43
CA ASN A 362 -19.49 26.11 -39.40
C ASN A 362 -19.90 25.16 -38.27
N GLU A 363 -20.83 25.71 -37.48
CA GLU A 363 -22.07 25.17 -36.94
C GLU A 363 -22.13 24.02 -35.90
N SER A 364 -22.80 24.44 -34.83
CA SER A 364 -23.37 23.70 -33.70
C SER A 364 -24.40 22.64 -34.08
N SER A 365 -24.42 21.53 -33.35
CA SER A 365 -25.65 20.80 -33.08
C SER A 365 -25.82 20.58 -31.57
N LYS A 366 -26.81 21.30 -31.01
CA LYS A 366 -27.45 21.02 -29.72
C LYS A 366 -28.09 19.65 -29.80
N ASN A 367 -27.90 18.81 -28.78
CA ASN A 367 -28.87 17.78 -28.39
C ASN A 367 -28.78 17.50 -26.87
N ASN A 368 -29.72 18.13 -26.15
CA ASN A 368 -30.52 17.65 -25.01
C ASN A 368 -29.83 17.06 -23.75
N ALA A 369 -30.03 17.82 -22.65
CA ALA A 369 -29.73 17.46 -21.27
C ALA A 369 -30.62 16.34 -20.72
N THR A 370 -30.05 15.53 -19.82
CA THR A 370 -30.76 14.94 -18.67
C THR A 370 -29.84 15.07 -17.45
N PRO A 371 -30.29 15.63 -16.32
CA PRO A 371 -29.43 15.96 -15.19
C PRO A 371 -29.26 14.75 -14.28
N GLY A 372 -28.06 14.15 -14.28
CA GLY A 372 -27.66 13.15 -13.30
C GLY A 372 -27.00 13.82 -12.09
N PHE A 373 -27.64 13.77 -10.93
CA PHE A 373 -27.07 14.19 -9.65
C PHE A 373 -25.80 13.38 -9.36
N GLY A 374 -24.64 14.05 -9.32
CA GLY A 374 -23.34 13.48 -8.99
C GLY A 374 -22.62 14.28 -7.91
N LEU A 375 -22.97 13.99 -6.65
CA LEU A 375 -22.12 14.07 -5.47
C LEU A 375 -21.10 15.22 -5.37
N LEU A 376 -21.61 16.43 -5.12
CA LEU A 376 -20.95 17.40 -4.26
C LEU A 376 -20.82 16.78 -2.85
N GLY A 377 -19.68 16.18 -2.53
CA GLY A 377 -19.55 15.48 -1.26
C GLY A 377 -18.17 14.91 -0.92
N SER A 378 -17.09 15.67 -1.07
CA SER A 378 -15.86 15.41 -0.28
C SER A 378 -14.91 16.62 -0.28
N LEU A 379 -15.31 17.70 0.39
CA LEU A 379 -14.42 18.80 0.77
C LEU A 379 -14.60 19.08 2.27
N ALA A 380 -13.75 18.45 3.09
CA ALA A 380 -13.46 18.71 4.52
C ALA A 380 -12.46 17.60 4.95
N CYS A 381 -11.32 17.76 5.64
CA CYS A 381 -10.67 18.80 6.43
C CYS A 381 -9.14 18.56 6.32
N LEU A 382 -8.31 19.57 6.07
CA LEU A 382 -7.58 20.40 7.06
C LEU A 382 -6.80 19.62 8.13
N TYR A 383 -5.49 19.88 8.14
CA TYR A 383 -4.52 19.62 9.21
C TYR A 383 -5.17 19.72 10.61
N GLY A 384 -5.13 18.64 11.38
CA GLY A 384 -5.39 18.67 12.80
C GLY A 384 -4.09 18.88 13.58
N GLY A 385 -3.87 20.10 14.10
CA GLY A 385 -2.95 20.30 15.22
C GLY A 385 -2.00 21.52 15.24
N TRP A 386 -2.27 22.64 14.56
CA TRP A 386 -1.47 23.86 14.82
C TRP A 386 -2.04 24.65 16.00
N LYS A 387 -1.46 24.49 17.19
CA LYS A 387 -1.75 25.32 18.36
C LYS A 387 -0.88 26.58 18.27
N LEU A 388 -1.42 27.66 17.70
CA LEU A 388 -0.87 29.01 17.87
C LEU A 388 -0.92 29.37 19.36
N ARG A 389 0.23 29.31 20.03
CA ARG A 389 0.39 29.74 21.41
C ARG A 389 0.59 31.26 21.38
N LYS A 390 -0.43 32.03 21.80
CA LYS A 390 -0.26 33.45 22.10
C LYS A 390 0.74 33.60 23.26
N LYS A 391 1.71 34.47 23.09
CA LYS A 391 2.34 35.21 24.19
C LYS A 391 1.82 36.63 24.15
#